data_AF-A0A6M1ZZG1-F1
#
_entry.id   AF-A0A6M1ZZG1-F1
#
_cell.length_a   1.000
_cell.length_b   1.000
_cell.length_c   1.000
_cell.angle_alpha   90.00
_cell.angle_beta   90.00
_cell.angle_gamma   90.00
#
_symmetry.space_group_name_H-M   'P 1'
#
loop_
_entity.id
_entity.type
_entity.pdbx_description
1 polymer ?
#
loop_
_entity_poly.entity_id
_entity_poly.type
_entity_poly.pdbx_seq_one_letter_code
_entity_poly.pdbx_strand_id
1 'polypeptide(L)'
;MTFENLSWVLVVLSLTGNIFVIKKNVTGQWLWAIANLGWIGFDIYMEAYSQAFLFAVYFGMCVWGIIAWTKDNKKAATPEPA
;
A
#
# COMPACT_ATOMS: atom_id res chain seq x y z
N MET A 1 -22.39 9.24 -0.69
CA MET A 1 -20.99 9.69 -0.59
C MET A 1 -20.57 10.10 -1.99
N THR A 2 -20.16 11.34 -2.22
CA THR A 2 -19.74 11.81 -3.55
C THR A 2 -18.36 11.23 -3.91
N PHE A 3 -18.04 11.14 -5.21
CA PHE A 3 -16.73 10.65 -5.69
C PHE A 3 -15.56 11.48 -5.16
N GLU A 4 -15.77 12.78 -4.96
CA GLU A 4 -14.79 13.67 -4.34
C GLU A 4 -14.51 13.32 -2.86
N ASN A 5 -15.54 12.94 -2.10
CA ASN A 5 -15.34 12.48 -0.72
C ASN A 5 -14.56 11.15 -0.69
N LEU A 6 -14.79 10.28 -1.67
CA LEU A 6 -14.06 9.01 -1.81
C LEU A 6 -12.57 9.27 -2.11
N SER A 7 -12.24 10.18 -3.02
CA SER A 7 -10.85 10.51 -3.33
C SER A 7 -10.10 11.10 -2.13
N TRP A 8 -10.75 11.93 -1.30
CA TRP A 8 -10.12 12.47 -0.10
C TRP A 8 -9.86 11.39 0.97
N VAL A 9 -10.75 10.41 1.11
CA VAL A 9 -10.52 9.24 1.98
C VAL A 9 -9.31 8.44 1.49
N LEU A 10 -9.20 8.21 0.18
CA LEU A 10 -8.05 7.51 -0.42
C LEU A 10 -6.74 8.28 -0.24
N VAL A 11 -6.75 9.62 -0.33
CA VAL A 11 -5.59 10.47 -0.03
C VAL A 11 -5.13 10.29 1.41
N VAL A 12 -6.04 10.40 2.38
CA VAL A 12 -5.70 10.22 3.81
C VAL A 12 -5.14 8.82 4.08
N LEU A 13 -5.74 7.79 3.48
CA LEU A 13 -5.25 6.41 3.61
C LEU A 13 -3.84 6.24 3.03
N SER A 14 -3.57 6.83 1.87
CA SER A 14 -2.27 6.78 1.20
C SER A 14 -1.18 7.49 2.00
N LEU A 15 -1.48 8.69 2.54
CA LEU A 15 -0.56 9.44 3.41
C LEU A 15 -0.25 8.69 4.70
N THR A 16 -1.27 8.11 5.33
CA THR A 16 -1.12 7.28 6.54
C THR A 16 -0.24 6.06 6.25
N GLY A 17 -0.49 5.36 5.14
CA GLY A 17 0.34 4.24 4.68
C GLY A 17 1.81 4.65 4.54
N ASN A 18 2.08 5.82 3.96
CA ASN A 18 3.44 6.32 3.77
C ASN A 18 4.19 6.59 5.09
N ILE A 19 3.50 7.08 6.12
CA ILE A 19 4.08 7.27 7.46
C ILE A 19 4.57 5.92 8.03
N PHE A 20 3.78 4.86 7.88
CA PHE A 20 4.18 3.53 8.36
C PHE A 20 5.29 2.90 7.53
N VAL A 21 5.34 3.18 6.22
CA VAL A 21 6.44 2.76 5.32
C VAL A 21 7.76 3.41 5.76
N ILE A 22 7.77 4.72 6.08
CA ILE A 22 8.98 5.40 6.59
C ILE A 22 9.47 4.75 7.89
N LYS A 23 8.56 4.29 8.75
CA LYS A 23 8.88 3.60 10.01
C LYS A 23 9.29 2.13 9.81
N LYS A 24 9.50 1.67 8.57
CA LYS A 24 9.77 0.26 8.18
C LYS A 24 8.75 -0.74 8.77
N ASN A 25 7.52 -0.30 8.98
CA ASN A 25 6.46 -1.16 9.52
C ASN A 25 5.68 -1.82 8.38
N VAL A 26 5.58 -3.15 8.40
CA VAL A 26 4.83 -3.95 7.42
C VAL A 26 3.36 -3.53 7.31
N THR A 27 2.78 -2.99 8.38
CA THR A 27 1.42 -2.43 8.38
C THR A 27 1.24 -1.31 7.35
N GLY A 28 2.29 -0.54 7.05
CA GLY A 28 2.24 0.50 6.02
C GLY A 28 2.06 -0.05 4.61
N GLN A 29 2.65 -1.20 4.33
CA GLN A 29 2.49 -1.89 3.04
C GLN A 29 1.06 -2.46 2.88
N TRP A 30 0.47 -2.95 3.97
CA TRP A 30 -0.94 -3.39 3.98
C TRP A 30 -1.92 -2.24 3.76
N LEU A 31 -1.70 -1.09 4.40
CA LEU A 31 -2.52 0.11 4.19
C LEU A 31 -2.43 0.61 2.74
N TRP A 32 -1.22 0.62 2.18
CA TRP A 32 -1.01 0.99 0.77
C TRP A 32 -1.66 0.00 -0.20
N ALA A 33 -1.63 -1.31 0.10
CA ALA A 33 -2.31 -2.30 -0.72
C ALA A 33 -3.83 -2.07 -0.79
N ILE A 34 -4.45 -1.73 0.35
CA ILE A 34 -5.88 -1.39 0.41
C ILE A 34 -6.17 -0.10 -0.37
N ALA A 35 -5.33 0.93 -0.20
CA ALA A 35 -5.46 2.19 -0.92
C ALA A 35 -5.37 1.99 -2.45
N ASN A 36 -4.40 1.20 -2.91
CA ASN A 36 -4.23 0.90 -4.34
C ASN A 36 -5.46 0.21 -4.93
N LEU A 37 -6.07 -0.75 -4.24
CA LEU A 37 -7.31 -1.38 -4.71
C LEU A 37 -8.46 -0.38 -4.83
N GLY A 38 -8.56 0.55 -3.89
CA GLY A 38 -9.54 1.64 -3.95
C GLY A 38 -9.31 2.57 -5.14
N TRP A 39 -8.05 2.96 -5.39
CA TRP A 39 -7.66 3.80 -6.53
C TRP A 39 -7.91 3.11 -7.87
N ILE A 40 -7.60 1.82 -8.00
CA ILE A 40 -7.90 1.06 -9.22
C ILE A 40 -9.40 1.10 -9.55
N GLY A 41 -10.26 0.87 -8.55
CA GLY A 41 -11.71 0.94 -8.74
C GLY A 41 -12.21 2.33 -9.10
N PHE A 42 -11.65 3.37 -8.46
CA PHE A 42 -11.96 4.77 -8.78
C PHE A 42 -11.53 5.14 -10.20
N ASP A 43 -10.33 4.73 -10.61
CA ASP A 43 -9.75 5.07 -11.91
C ASP A 43 -10.43 4.35 -13.06
N ILE A 44 -10.84 3.10 -12.87
CA ILE A 44 -11.67 2.37 -13.85
C ILE A 44 -13.01 3.10 -14.04
N TYR A 45 -13.63 3.59 -12.95
CA TYR A 45 -14.88 4.34 -13.03
C TYR A 45 -14.72 5.69 -13.75
N MET A 46 -13.59 6.37 -13.55
CA MET A 46 -13.28 7.63 -14.23
C MET A 46 -12.68 7.44 -15.64
N GLU A 47 -12.66 6.21 -16.16
CA GLU A 47 -12.07 5.83 -17.45
C GLU A 47 -10.56 6.18 -17.57
N ALA A 48 -9.88 6.32 -16.44
CA ALA A 48 -8.46 6.64 -16.31
C ALA A 48 -7.59 5.36 -16.29
N TYR A 49 -7.63 4.58 -17.37
CA TYR A 49 -6.99 3.25 -17.43
C TYR A 49 -5.48 3.23 -17.18
N SER A 50 -4.75 4.29 -17.58
CA SER A 50 -3.31 4.41 -17.32
C SER A 50 -3.01 4.51 -15.83
N GLN A 51 -3.85 5.24 -15.08
CA GLN A 51 -3.74 5.41 -13.64
C GLN A 51 -4.13 4.12 -12.91
N ALA A 52 -5.19 3.44 -13.37
CA ALA A 52 -5.58 2.13 -12.87
C ALA A 52 -4.45 1.10 -13.02
N PHE A 53 -3.75 1.08 -14.16
CA PHE A 53 -2.60 0.20 -14.38
C PHE A 53 -1.44 0.53 -13.44
N LEU A 54 -1.13 1.83 -13.26
CA LEU A 54 -0.09 2.27 -12.33
C LEU A 54 -0.37 1.76 -10.90
N PHE A 55 -1.60 1.94 -10.41
CA PHE A 55 -1.98 1.47 -9.08
C PHE A 55 -2.01 -0.05 -8.95
N ALA A 56 -2.29 -0.78 -10.02
CA ALA A 56 -2.15 -2.24 -10.04
C ALA A 56 -0.70 -2.69 -9.90
N VAL A 57 0.25 -2.02 -10.56
CA VAL A 57 1.68 -2.27 -10.37
C VAL A 57 2.12 -1.92 -8.95
N TYR A 58 1.64 -0.80 -8.41
CA TYR A 58 1.93 -0.38 -7.03
C TYR A 58 1.40 -1.39 -6.02
N PHE A 59 0.22 -1.96 -6.25
CA PHE A 59 -0.30 -3.06 -5.44
C PHE A 59 0.65 -4.26 -5.42
N GLY A 60 1.18 -4.67 -6.58
CA GLY A 60 2.19 -5.73 -6.67
C GLY A 60 3.45 -5.42 -5.87
N MET A 61 3.94 -4.17 -5.92
CA MET A 61 5.08 -3.73 -5.11
C MET A 61 4.79 -3.76 -3.60
N CYS A 62 3.56 -3.45 -3.18
CA CYS A 62 3.16 -3.56 -1.78
C CYS A 62 3.18 -5.01 -1.30
N VAL A 63 2.67 -5.96 -2.10
CA VAL A 63 2.75 -7.40 -1.79
C VAL A 63 4.22 -7.84 -1.65
N TRP A 64 5.09 -7.40 -2.55
CA TRP A 64 6.53 -7.66 -2.41
C TRP A 64 7.10 -7.07 -1.12
N GLY A 65 6.75 -5.82 -0.81
CA GLY A 65 7.17 -5.13 0.42
C GLY A 65 6.72 -5.88 1.68
N ILE A 66 5.49 -6.41 1.71
CA ILE A 66 4.98 -7.24 2.80
C ILE A 66 5.86 -8.48 3.00
N ILE A 67 6.14 -9.21 1.92
CA ILE A 67 6.97 -10.43 1.98
C ILE A 67 8.39 -10.12 2.44
N ALA A 68 9.03 -9.10 1.86
CA ALA A 68 10.40 -8.71 2.20
C ALA A 68 10.52 -8.30 3.67
N TRP A 69 9.65 -7.41 4.14
CA TRP A 69 9.74 -6.87 5.50
C TRP A 69 9.32 -7.88 6.57
N THR A 70 8.42 -8.80 6.24
CA THR A 70 8.08 -9.91 7.14
C THR A 70 9.27 -10.85 7.35
N LYS A 71 10.06 -11.11 6.30
CA LYS A 71 11.30 -11.90 6.39
C LYS A 71 12.37 -11.18 7.21
N ASP A 72 12.56 -9.89 7.00
CA ASP A 72 13.55 -9.10 7.74
C ASP A 72 13.22 -9.02 9.24
N ASN A 73 11.96 -8.81 9.59
CA ASN A 73 11.50 -8.82 10.99
C ASN A 73 11.74 -10.18 11.66
N LYS A 74 11.54 -11.29 10.93
CA LYS A 74 11.80 -12.64 11.45
C LYS A 74 13.30 -12.89 11.66
N LYS A 75 14.14 -12.38 10.75
CA LYS A 75 15.60 -12.48 10.86
C LYS A 75 16.14 -11.67 12.04
N ALA A 76 15.61 -10.47 12.28
CA ALA A 76 15.97 -9.64 13.44
C ALA A 76 15.52 -10.26 14.78
N ALA A 77 14.45 -11.05 14.80
CA ALA A 77 13.93 -11.72 16.00
C ALA A 77 14.66 -13.02 16.35
N THR A 78 15.55 -13.53 15.49
CA THR A 78 16.32 -14.74 15.76
C THR A 78 17.77 -14.33 16.08
N PRO A 79 18.17 -14.26 17.35
CA PRO A 79 19.56 -13.95 17.68
C PRO A 79 20.46 -15.07 17.15
N GLU A 80 21.58 -14.68 16.54
CA GLU A 80 22.60 -15.60 16.03
C GLU A 80 23.10 -16.49 17.19
N PRO A 81 23.17 -17.82 17.01
CA PRO A 81 23.74 -18.68 18.03
C PRO A 81 25.20 -18.27 18.24
N ALA A 82 25.49 -17.83 19.47
CA ALA A 82 26.81 -17.42 19.94
C ALA A 82 27.84 -18.56 19.88
#